data_AF-V2X5J5-F1
#
_entry.id   AF-V2X5J5-F1
#
_cell.length_a   1.000
_cell.length_b   1.000
_cell.length_c   1.000
_cell.angle_alpha   90.00
_cell.angle_beta   90.00
_cell.angle_gamma   90.00
#
_symmetry.space_group_name_H-M   'P 1'
#
loop_
_entity.id
_entity.type
_entity.pdbx_description
1 polymer ?
#
loop_
_entity_poly.entity_id
_entity_poly.type
_entity_poly.pdbx_seq_one_letter_code
_entity_poly.pdbx_strand_id
1 'polypeptide(L)'
;MPHKRAKRSVRERERSEKGHDMAPGKNSLRNEAIPKSAARVLNALKIREDFKAKKRQLGDTNDGRDGKRQKVDDRKKKEEKEKFPGILPGESLQHYNKRVEDSMRPLVRNAMKASLATIRGAKKQELEEKAAKKLLAQEKRQNEDDESSADPPPSLSSSKHAGKPKEFQVLPSSAPKRLNDIVQAPPEMIRLKNARRSSDGYAATNIGGKRDGVISMAQKQMMEAEREKAIARYRQLKAAKRKDGDIGGDN
;
A
#
# COMPACT_ATOMS: atom_id res chain seq x y z
N MET A 1 -19.02 -13.27 46.56
CA MET A 1 -18.36 -13.56 45.26
C MET A 1 -16.85 -13.36 45.33
N PRO A 2 -16.05 -14.43 45.36
CA PRO A 2 -14.59 -14.39 45.60
C PRO A 2 -13.76 -13.71 44.50
N HIS A 3 -14.26 -13.65 43.26
CA HIS A 3 -13.47 -13.23 42.10
C HIS A 3 -13.24 -11.71 41.97
N LYS A 4 -13.98 -10.87 42.70
CA LYS A 4 -13.76 -9.41 42.68
C LYS A 4 -12.61 -8.96 43.59
N ARG A 5 -12.29 -9.72 44.65
CA ARG A 5 -11.25 -9.37 45.63
C ARG A 5 -9.84 -9.56 45.06
N ALA A 6 -9.61 -10.63 44.30
CA ALA A 6 -8.29 -10.93 43.71
C ALA A 6 -7.79 -9.86 42.73
N LYS A 7 -8.68 -9.25 41.92
CA LYS A 7 -8.27 -8.16 41.01
C LYS A 7 -8.04 -6.83 41.72
N ARG A 8 -8.63 -6.64 42.91
CA ARG A 8 -8.45 -5.44 43.71
C ARG A 8 -7.11 -5.47 44.43
N SER A 9 -6.74 -6.60 45.04
CA SER A 9 -5.46 -6.76 45.74
C SER A 9 -4.27 -6.58 44.80
N VAL A 10 -4.33 -7.13 43.58
CA VAL A 10 -3.26 -6.92 42.57
C VAL A 10 -3.15 -5.45 42.18
N ARG A 11 -4.29 -4.75 41.95
CA ARG A 11 -4.26 -3.31 41.62
C ARG A 11 -3.77 -2.44 42.77
N GLU A 12 -4.13 -2.76 44.00
CA GLU A 12 -3.66 -2.03 45.18
C GLU A 12 -2.17 -2.27 45.42
N ARG A 13 -1.69 -3.51 45.24
CA ARG A 13 -0.26 -3.86 45.29
C ARG A 13 0.54 -3.15 44.20
N GLU A 14 0.07 -3.17 42.95
CA GLU A 14 0.74 -2.43 41.87
C GLU A 14 0.71 -0.92 42.11
N ARG A 15 -0.36 -0.38 42.70
CA ARG A 15 -0.47 1.04 43.03
C ARG A 15 0.45 1.43 44.18
N SER A 16 0.64 0.56 45.18
CA SER A 16 1.60 0.77 46.26
C SER A 16 3.05 0.63 45.77
N GLU A 17 3.34 -0.35 44.91
CA GLU A 17 4.67 -0.54 44.31
C GLU A 17 5.05 0.60 43.37
N LYS A 18 4.10 1.11 42.57
CA LYS A 18 4.33 2.24 41.65
C LYS A 18 4.30 3.61 42.35
N GLY A 19 3.77 3.69 43.57
CA GLY A 19 3.56 4.95 44.29
C GLY A 19 2.41 5.80 43.71
N HIS A 20 1.96 6.81 44.47
CA HIS A 20 0.82 7.64 44.09
C HIS A 20 1.20 8.85 43.20
N ASP A 21 2.48 9.06 42.89
CA ASP A 21 2.88 10.29 42.20
C ASP A 21 4.14 10.10 41.36
N MET A 22 3.96 9.77 40.07
CA MET A 22 5.01 9.94 39.07
C MET A 22 4.91 11.32 38.39
N ALA A 23 4.39 12.35 39.06
CA ALA A 23 4.64 13.70 38.57
C ALA A 23 6.15 13.94 38.65
N PRO A 24 6.80 14.41 37.56
CA PRO A 24 8.20 14.82 37.66
C PRO A 24 8.28 15.88 38.75
N GLY A 25 9.02 15.58 39.82
CA GLY A 25 9.18 16.51 40.94
C GLY A 25 9.63 17.87 40.42
N LYS A 26 9.25 18.96 41.10
CA LYS A 26 9.53 20.35 40.69
C LYS A 26 11.02 20.64 40.39
N ASN A 27 11.92 19.75 40.84
CA ASN A 27 13.36 19.82 40.66
C ASN A 27 13.92 18.98 39.48
N SER A 28 13.10 18.17 38.82
CA SER A 28 13.58 17.19 37.83
C SER A 28 14.17 17.85 36.59
N LEU A 29 13.62 18.95 36.08
CA LEU A 29 14.12 19.52 34.81
C LEU A 29 15.20 20.60 34.98
N ARG A 30 15.34 21.17 36.19
CA ARG A 30 16.23 22.31 36.46
C ARG A 30 17.54 21.92 37.16
N ASN A 31 17.57 20.79 37.88
CA ASN A 31 18.74 20.36 38.65
C ASN A 31 19.46 19.13 38.04
N GLU A 32 19.03 18.68 36.86
CA GLU A 32 19.74 17.62 36.14
C GLU A 32 21.08 18.17 35.61
N ALA A 33 22.20 17.50 35.93
CA ALA A 33 23.53 17.87 35.46
C ALA A 33 23.65 17.86 33.93
N ILE A 34 22.74 17.14 33.25
CA ILE A 34 22.71 16.98 31.80
C ILE A 34 21.31 17.36 31.32
N PRO A 35 21.17 18.31 30.37
CA PRO A 35 19.87 18.66 29.83
C PRO A 35 19.24 17.46 29.11
N LYS A 36 17.92 17.33 29.20
CA LYS A 36 17.14 16.22 28.60
C LYS A 36 17.44 15.95 27.12
N SER A 37 17.75 16.99 26.34
CA SER A 37 18.16 16.86 24.94
C SER A 37 19.50 16.12 24.81
N ALA A 38 20.51 16.49 25.59
CA ALA A 38 21.82 15.83 25.63
C ALA A 38 21.71 14.42 26.23
N ALA A 39 20.90 14.22 27.27
CA ALA A 39 20.66 12.90 27.85
C ALA A 39 20.03 11.94 26.82
N ARG A 40 19.16 12.42 25.93
CA ARG A 40 18.60 11.61 24.83
C ARG A 40 19.65 11.23 23.79
N VAL A 41 20.60 12.13 23.51
CA VAL A 41 21.69 11.87 22.57
C VAL A 41 22.69 10.88 23.15
N LEU A 42 23.12 11.08 24.40
CA LEU A 42 24.04 10.18 25.09
C LEU A 42 23.45 8.77 25.27
N ASN A 43 22.16 8.67 25.59
CA ASN A 43 21.46 7.39 25.72
C ASN A 43 20.91 6.84 24.38
N ALA A 44 21.22 7.46 23.23
CA ALA A 44 20.59 7.12 21.96
C ALA A 44 20.84 5.66 21.54
N LEU A 45 22.03 5.11 21.83
CA LEU A 45 22.36 3.72 21.52
C LEU A 45 21.51 2.76 22.35
N LYS A 46 21.45 2.96 23.66
CA LYS A 46 20.61 2.17 24.57
C LYS A 46 19.13 2.23 24.18
N ILE A 47 18.60 3.42 23.86
CA ILE A 47 17.21 3.58 23.39
C ILE A 47 16.96 2.79 22.09
N ARG A 48 17.91 2.79 21.16
CA ARG A 48 17.81 2.03 19.90
C ARG A 48 17.85 0.53 20.15
N GLU A 49 18.71 0.07 21.05
CA GLU A 49 18.82 -1.35 21.43
C GLU A 49 17.59 -1.84 22.16
N ASP A 50 17.11 -1.08 23.16
CA ASP A 50 15.86 -1.36 23.88
C ASP A 50 14.67 -1.40 22.93
N PHE A 51 14.61 -0.48 21.96
CA PHE A 51 13.57 -0.49 20.93
C PHE A 51 13.67 -1.71 20.01
N LYS A 52 14.86 -2.11 19.59
CA LYS A 52 15.08 -3.33 18.80
C LYS A 52 14.72 -4.58 19.59
N ALA A 53 15.13 -4.67 20.86
CA ALA A 53 14.83 -5.78 21.75
C ALA A 53 13.32 -5.88 22.02
N LYS A 54 12.67 -4.76 22.32
CA LYS A 54 11.21 -4.69 22.47
C LYS A 54 10.48 -5.05 21.17
N LYS A 55 10.99 -4.64 20.01
CA LYS A 55 10.43 -5.03 18.71
C LYS A 55 10.57 -6.53 18.44
N ARG A 56 11.68 -7.15 18.86
CA ARG A 56 11.87 -8.62 18.78
C ARG A 56 10.92 -9.35 19.74
N GLN A 57 10.85 -8.94 21.01
CA GLN A 57 9.97 -9.54 22.01
C GLN A 57 8.47 -9.38 21.71
N LEU A 58 8.08 -8.24 21.13
CA LEU A 58 6.70 -8.01 20.68
C LEU A 58 6.32 -8.89 19.47
N GLY A 59 7.31 -9.33 18.67
CA GLY A 59 7.11 -10.27 17.58
C GLY A 59 6.82 -11.70 18.06
N ASP A 60 7.40 -12.11 19.19
CA ASP A 60 7.19 -13.46 19.76
C ASP A 60 5.89 -13.61 20.58
N THR A 61 5.34 -12.50 21.11
CA THR A 61 4.15 -12.53 21.98
C THR A 61 2.87 -12.04 21.31
N ASN A 62 2.91 -11.57 20.06
CA ASN A 62 1.75 -10.95 19.43
C ASN A 62 1.75 -11.17 17.92
N ASP A 63 0.81 -11.99 17.45
CA ASP A 63 0.41 -12.10 16.04
C ASP A 63 0.29 -10.71 15.38
N GLY A 64 1.32 -10.30 14.64
CA GLY A 64 1.24 -9.35 13.52
C GLY A 64 0.50 -8.01 13.73
N ARG A 65 0.52 -7.41 14.93
CA ARG A 65 -0.14 -6.11 15.18
C ARG A 65 0.86 -4.97 15.36
N ASP A 66 1.35 -4.47 14.24
CA ASP A 66 2.00 -3.17 14.17
C ASP A 66 1.02 -2.02 14.48
N GLY A 67 1.21 -1.39 15.64
CA GLY A 67 1.35 0.06 15.75
C GLY A 67 0.14 0.99 15.60
N LYS A 68 -1.06 0.54 15.25
CA LYS A 68 -2.29 1.34 15.42
C LYS A 68 -3.20 0.65 16.43
N ARG A 69 -3.52 1.34 17.52
CA ARG A 69 -4.56 0.97 18.48
C ARG A 69 -5.89 0.85 17.74
N GLN A 70 -6.12 -0.29 17.11
CA GLN A 70 -7.46 -0.73 16.79
C GLN A 70 -8.07 -1.10 18.14
N LYS A 71 -9.11 -0.37 18.54
CA LYS A 71 -10.00 -0.76 19.62
C LYS A 71 -10.63 -2.08 19.18
N VAL A 72 -9.96 -3.18 19.50
CA VAL A 72 -10.50 -4.52 19.31
C VAL A 72 -11.45 -4.70 20.47
N ASP A 73 -12.72 -4.40 20.23
CA ASP A 73 -13.78 -4.93 21.07
C ASP A 73 -13.60 -6.46 21.10
N ASP A 74 -13.64 -7.01 22.30
CA ASP A 74 -13.46 -8.42 22.65
C ASP A 74 -14.38 -9.35 21.84
N ARG A 75 -13.98 -9.70 20.61
CA ARG A 75 -14.60 -10.77 19.80
C ARG A 75 -13.63 -11.90 19.44
N LYS A 76 -12.53 -12.03 20.18
CA LYS A 76 -11.71 -13.26 20.17
C LYS A 76 -12.32 -14.29 21.13
N LYS A 77 -13.49 -14.82 20.77
CA LYS A 77 -14.07 -16.09 21.26
C LYS A 77 -15.41 -16.34 20.56
N LYS A 78 -15.37 -16.73 19.29
CA LYS A 78 -16.39 -17.56 18.62
C LYS A 78 -15.91 -17.88 17.20
N GLU A 79 -14.93 -18.77 17.11
CA GLU A 79 -14.74 -19.61 15.92
C GLU A 79 -15.77 -20.76 15.91
N GLU A 80 -17.02 -20.45 16.28
CA GLU A 80 -18.15 -21.33 16.02
C GLU A 80 -18.85 -20.75 14.80
N LYS A 81 -18.55 -21.32 13.63
CA LYS A 81 -19.34 -21.25 12.39
C LYS A 81 -20.02 -19.89 12.18
N GLU A 82 -19.37 -18.98 11.45
CA GLU A 82 -20.00 -17.80 10.86
C GLU A 82 -21.10 -18.23 9.88
N LYS A 83 -22.21 -18.76 10.40
CA LYS A 83 -23.47 -18.80 9.71
C LYS A 83 -23.86 -17.33 9.59
N PHE A 84 -23.79 -16.80 8.38
CA PHE A 84 -24.37 -15.48 8.10
C PHE A 84 -25.78 -15.48 8.71
N PRO A 85 -26.08 -14.57 9.65
CA PRO A 85 -27.40 -14.56 10.26
C PRO A 85 -28.39 -14.33 9.13
N GLY A 86 -29.37 -15.23 8.98
CA GLY A 86 -30.42 -15.06 7.98
C GLY A 86 -31.09 -13.69 8.08
N ILE A 87 -31.89 -13.35 7.06
CA ILE A 87 -32.60 -12.07 7.02
C ILE A 87 -33.33 -11.86 8.35
N LEU A 88 -33.02 -10.77 9.05
CA LEU A 88 -33.68 -10.48 10.31
C LEU A 88 -35.15 -10.10 10.04
N PRO A 89 -36.07 -10.36 10.97
CA PRO A 89 -37.45 -9.92 10.80
C PRO A 89 -37.51 -8.40 10.62
N GLY A 90 -38.18 -7.94 9.56
CA GLY A 90 -38.29 -6.51 9.21
C GLY A 90 -37.09 -5.94 8.45
N GLU A 91 -36.08 -6.74 8.15
CA GLU A 91 -34.94 -6.31 7.35
C GLU A 91 -35.20 -6.48 5.85
N SER A 92 -34.83 -5.47 5.06
CA SER A 92 -34.83 -5.61 3.60
C SER A 92 -33.64 -6.45 3.12
N LEU A 93 -33.82 -7.17 2.01
CA LEU A 93 -32.75 -7.98 1.40
C LEU A 93 -31.46 -7.19 1.14
N GLN A 94 -31.57 -5.90 0.82
CA GLN A 94 -30.42 -5.02 0.62
C GLN A 94 -29.60 -4.82 1.89
N HIS A 95 -30.25 -4.68 3.05
CA HIS A 95 -29.55 -4.51 4.32
C HIS A 95 -28.85 -5.81 4.72
N TYR A 96 -29.47 -6.96 4.44
CA TYR A 96 -28.86 -8.27 4.65
C TYR A 96 -27.58 -8.41 3.81
N ASN A 97 -27.67 -8.08 2.52
CA ASN A 97 -26.51 -8.09 1.63
C ASN A 97 -25.39 -7.17 2.13
N LYS A 98 -25.71 -5.95 2.59
CA LYS A 98 -24.72 -5.03 3.18
C LYS A 98 -24.01 -5.63 4.39
N ARG A 99 -24.74 -6.28 5.30
CA ARG A 99 -24.11 -6.93 6.48
C ARG A 99 -23.25 -8.12 6.09
N VAL A 100 -23.71 -8.93 5.14
CA VAL A 100 -22.92 -10.05 4.60
C VAL A 100 -21.62 -9.54 4.00
N GLU A 101 -21.69 -8.49 3.18
CA GLU A 101 -20.51 -7.81 2.63
C GLU A 101 -19.60 -7.31 3.75
N ASP A 102 -20.14 -6.58 4.74
CA ASP A 102 -19.34 -6.00 5.81
C ASP A 102 -18.63 -7.07 6.66
N SER A 103 -19.26 -8.23 6.86
CA SER A 103 -18.64 -9.40 7.51
C SER A 103 -17.49 -9.98 6.68
N MET A 104 -17.64 -10.00 5.35
CA MET A 104 -16.62 -10.55 4.44
C MET A 104 -15.52 -9.55 4.05
N ARG A 105 -15.77 -8.25 4.14
CA ARG A 105 -14.82 -7.17 3.84
C ARG A 105 -13.45 -7.35 4.52
N PRO A 106 -13.33 -7.65 5.84
CA PRO A 106 -12.02 -7.84 6.46
C PRO A 106 -11.25 -9.02 5.88
N LEU A 107 -11.92 -10.15 5.61
CA LEU A 107 -11.30 -11.35 5.02
C LEU A 107 -10.76 -11.05 3.63
N VAL A 108 -11.58 -10.43 2.77
CA VAL A 108 -11.18 -10.04 1.42
C VAL A 108 -10.02 -9.04 1.45
N ARG A 109 -10.09 -8.02 2.33
CA ARG A 109 -9.03 -7.03 2.50
C ARG A 109 -7.72 -7.68 2.98
N ASN A 110 -7.78 -8.66 3.87
CA ASN A 110 -6.60 -9.38 4.36
C ASN A 110 -5.99 -10.25 3.26
N ALA A 111 -6.80 -10.98 2.50
CA ALA A 111 -6.35 -11.77 1.35
C ALA A 111 -5.68 -10.88 0.29
N MET A 112 -6.25 -9.72 -0.02
CA MET A 112 -5.65 -8.74 -0.95
C MET A 112 -4.31 -8.20 -0.44
N LYS A 113 -4.20 -7.91 0.87
CA LYS A 113 -2.92 -7.46 1.45
C LYS A 113 -1.86 -8.55 1.39
N ALA A 114 -2.23 -9.80 1.68
CA ALA A 114 -1.34 -10.94 1.62
C ALA A 114 -0.82 -11.17 0.19
N SER A 115 -1.70 -11.13 -0.81
CA SER A 115 -1.29 -11.31 -2.22
C SER A 115 -0.41 -10.16 -2.72
N LEU A 116 -0.66 -8.91 -2.30
CA LEU A 116 0.22 -7.80 -2.64
C LEU A 116 1.60 -7.94 -1.98
N ALA A 117 1.67 -8.51 -0.78
CA ALA A 117 2.95 -8.77 -0.11
C ALA A 117 3.77 -9.83 -0.85
N THR A 118 3.15 -10.93 -1.32
CA THR A 118 3.84 -11.95 -2.10
C THR A 118 4.33 -11.40 -3.44
N ILE A 119 3.51 -10.61 -4.13
CA ILE A 119 3.92 -9.95 -5.40
C ILE A 119 5.12 -9.02 -5.18
N ARG A 120 5.14 -8.25 -4.08
CA ARG A 120 6.28 -7.39 -3.75
C ARG A 120 7.54 -8.20 -3.40
N GLY A 121 7.38 -9.30 -2.67
CA GLY A 121 8.46 -10.22 -2.34
C GLY A 121 9.10 -10.80 -3.60
N ALA A 122 8.28 -11.34 -4.51
CA ALA A 122 8.74 -11.90 -5.79
C ALA A 122 9.46 -10.85 -6.65
N LYS A 123 8.90 -9.64 -6.77
CA LYS A 123 9.57 -8.54 -7.50
C LYS A 123 10.91 -8.16 -6.90
N LYS A 124 11.02 -8.17 -5.56
CA LYS A 124 12.28 -7.87 -4.87
C LYS A 124 13.33 -8.96 -5.16
N GLN A 125 12.93 -10.23 -5.08
CA GLN A 125 13.80 -11.37 -5.41
C GLN A 125 14.26 -11.32 -6.87
N GLU A 126 13.37 -11.06 -7.83
CA GLU A 126 13.75 -10.90 -9.24
C GLU A 126 14.76 -9.77 -9.47
N LEU A 127 14.63 -8.66 -8.74
CA LEU A 127 15.57 -7.54 -8.84
C LEU A 127 16.92 -7.90 -8.21
N GLU A 128 16.93 -8.60 -7.08
CA GLU A 128 18.15 -9.08 -6.43
C GLU A 128 18.88 -10.11 -7.31
N GLU A 129 18.16 -11.06 -7.92
CA GLU A 129 18.75 -12.01 -8.88
C GLU A 129 19.30 -11.33 -10.13
N LYS A 130 18.59 -10.33 -10.67
CA LYS A 130 19.09 -9.53 -11.80
C LYS A 130 20.32 -8.72 -11.41
N ALA A 131 20.38 -8.19 -10.18
CA ALA A 131 21.54 -7.48 -9.67
C ALA A 131 22.73 -8.44 -9.48
N ALA A 132 22.52 -9.61 -8.87
CA ALA A 132 23.56 -10.64 -8.70
C ALA A 132 24.12 -11.13 -10.04
N LYS A 133 23.25 -11.41 -11.03
CA LYS A 133 23.69 -11.78 -12.39
C LYS A 133 24.52 -10.69 -13.06
N LYS A 134 24.19 -9.41 -12.83
CA LYS A 134 24.97 -8.27 -13.35
C LYS A 134 26.34 -8.16 -12.70
N LEU A 135 26.44 -8.37 -11.39
CA LEU A 135 27.72 -8.35 -10.66
C LEU A 135 28.63 -9.48 -11.14
N LEU A 136 28.12 -10.71 -11.25
CA LEU A 136 28.87 -11.85 -11.78
C LEU A 136 29.33 -11.65 -13.23
N ALA A 137 28.51 -10.98 -14.06
CA ALA A 137 28.90 -10.64 -15.43
C ALA A 137 29.95 -9.51 -15.51
N GLN A 138 30.03 -8.64 -14.51
CA GLN A 138 31.07 -7.61 -14.40
C GLN A 138 32.40 -8.22 -13.92
N GLU A 139 32.38 -9.10 -12.92
CA GLU A 139 33.59 -9.78 -12.43
C GLU A 139 34.24 -10.66 -13.51
N LYS A 140 33.45 -11.37 -14.32
CA LYS A 140 34.00 -12.14 -15.46
C LYS A 140 34.67 -11.27 -16.52
N ARG A 141 34.19 -10.06 -16.75
CA ARG A 141 34.82 -9.13 -17.70
C ARG A 141 36.11 -8.54 -17.16
N GLN A 142 36.21 -8.32 -15.84
CA GLN A 142 37.45 -7.81 -15.23
C GLN A 142 38.57 -8.85 -15.17
N ASN A 143 38.25 -10.15 -15.13
CA ASN A 143 39.27 -11.22 -15.15
C ASN A 143 39.76 -11.61 -16.56
N GLU A 144 39.09 -11.17 -17.63
CA GLU A 144 39.55 -11.40 -19.02
C GLU A 144 40.45 -10.27 -19.55
N ASP A 145 40.58 -9.15 -18.83
CA ASP A 145 41.36 -7.96 -19.25
C ASP A 145 42.77 -7.87 -18.60
N ASP A 146 43.22 -8.88 -17.83
CA ASP A 146 44.55 -8.88 -17.15
C ASP A 146 45.62 -9.75 -17.85
N GLU A 147 45.38 -10.16 -19.10
CA GLU A 147 46.38 -10.81 -19.95
C GLU A 147 46.33 -10.31 -21.41
N SER A 148 46.38 -8.98 -21.63
CA SER A 148 46.90 -8.39 -22.88
C SER A 148 47.03 -6.86 -22.77
N SER A 149 48.15 -6.40 -22.23
CA SER A 149 48.56 -5.02 -22.33
C SER A 149 49.21 -4.74 -23.69
N ALA A 150 48.44 -4.17 -24.63
CA ALA A 150 48.85 -3.09 -25.55
C ALA A 150 47.73 -2.75 -26.56
N ASP A 151 46.84 -1.80 -26.22
CA ASP A 151 46.30 -0.73 -27.08
C ASP A 151 44.99 -0.13 -26.50
N PRO A 152 44.77 1.20 -26.54
CA PRO A 152 43.57 1.82 -25.97
C PRO A 152 42.36 1.67 -26.91
N PRO A 153 41.21 1.12 -26.47
CA PRO A 153 40.02 1.05 -27.31
C PRO A 153 39.23 2.39 -27.32
N PRO A 154 38.56 2.74 -28.45
CA PRO A 154 37.76 3.95 -28.55
C PRO A 154 36.49 3.86 -27.69
N SER A 155 36.26 4.91 -26.89
CA SER A 155 35.09 5.06 -26.03
C SER A 155 33.78 5.09 -26.84
N LEU A 156 33.01 4.01 -26.79
CA LEU A 156 31.65 3.94 -27.33
C LEU A 156 30.68 3.42 -26.26
N SER A 157 30.13 4.34 -25.45
CA SER A 157 28.73 4.23 -24.99
C SER A 157 28.23 5.57 -24.46
N SER A 158 28.04 6.51 -25.38
CA SER A 158 27.17 7.66 -25.11
C SER A 158 25.75 7.14 -24.86
N SER A 159 25.34 7.19 -23.59
CA SER A 159 23.97 7.00 -23.18
C SER A 159 23.05 7.88 -24.04
N LYS A 160 22.19 7.25 -24.86
CA LYS A 160 21.16 7.92 -25.69
C LYS A 160 20.13 8.74 -24.87
N HIS A 161 20.32 8.87 -23.56
CA HIS A 161 19.49 9.62 -22.64
C HIS A 161 20.26 10.67 -21.83
N ALA A 162 21.57 10.86 -22.08
CA ALA A 162 22.37 11.87 -21.38
C ALA A 162 21.94 13.31 -21.73
N GLY A 163 21.32 13.54 -22.89
CA GLY A 163 20.84 14.86 -23.33
C GLY A 163 19.35 15.12 -23.19
N LYS A 164 18.56 14.18 -22.62
CA LYS A 164 17.12 14.42 -22.41
C LYS A 164 16.93 15.25 -21.14
N PRO A 165 16.29 16.44 -21.19
CA PRO A 165 16.01 17.20 -19.98
C PRO A 165 15.11 16.36 -19.08
N LYS A 166 15.57 16.08 -17.85
CA LYS A 166 14.72 15.51 -16.81
C LYS A 166 13.64 16.54 -16.49
N GLU A 167 12.37 16.18 -16.64
CA GLU A 167 11.21 17.08 -16.38
C GLU A 167 11.09 17.54 -14.92
N PHE A 168 11.96 17.07 -14.04
CA PHE A 168 12.12 17.59 -12.69
C PHE A 168 13.56 18.06 -12.53
N GLN A 169 13.83 19.32 -12.88
CA GLN A 169 15.01 20.03 -12.39
C GLN A 169 14.90 20.10 -10.86
N VAL A 170 15.67 19.28 -10.17
CA VAL A 170 15.85 19.40 -8.73
C VAL A 170 16.71 20.63 -8.51
N LEU A 171 16.08 21.78 -8.29
CA LEU A 171 16.78 22.99 -7.90
C LEU A 171 17.45 22.73 -6.54
N PRO A 172 18.79 22.83 -6.41
CA PRO A 172 19.47 22.70 -5.14
C PRO A 172 19.20 23.96 -4.30
N SER A 173 18.05 23.99 -3.62
CA SER A 173 17.73 25.03 -2.63
C SER A 173 18.45 24.69 -1.32
N SER A 174 19.75 24.96 -1.22
CA SER A 174 20.54 24.70 -0.01
C SER A 174 20.32 25.71 1.13
N ALA A 175 19.50 26.74 0.92
CA ALA A 175 19.20 27.75 1.94
C ALA A 175 17.88 27.42 2.68
N PRO A 176 17.85 27.40 4.02
CA PRO A 176 16.62 27.20 4.80
C PRO A 176 15.71 28.43 4.67
N LYS A 177 14.58 28.27 3.95
CA LYS A 177 13.58 29.33 3.78
C LYS A 177 12.86 29.58 5.11
N ARG A 178 12.80 30.86 5.54
CA ARG A 178 12.11 31.25 6.78
C ARG A 178 10.60 31.19 6.55
N LEU A 179 9.86 30.82 7.59
CA LEU A 179 8.41 30.57 7.55
C LEU A 179 7.61 31.81 7.09
N ASN A 180 8.16 33.01 7.29
CA ASN A 180 7.57 34.29 6.87
C ASN A 180 7.84 34.67 5.40
N ASP A 181 8.78 33.99 4.71
CA ASP A 181 8.98 34.14 3.25
C ASP A 181 7.97 33.28 2.46
N ILE A 182 7.16 32.49 3.15
CA ILE A 182 6.05 31.69 2.61
C ILE A 182 4.72 32.43 2.84
N VAL A 183 4.73 33.77 2.91
CA VAL A 183 3.51 34.55 2.67
C VAL A 183 3.31 34.54 1.15
N GLN A 184 2.82 33.39 0.67
CA GLN A 184 2.48 33.16 -0.72
C GLN A 184 1.28 34.05 -1.04
N ALA A 185 1.51 35.11 -1.84
CA ALA A 185 0.45 35.60 -2.70
C ALA A 185 -0.13 34.38 -3.46
N PRO A 186 -1.46 34.25 -3.58
CA PRO A 186 -2.05 33.15 -4.31
C PRO A 186 -1.40 33.09 -5.69
N PRO A 187 -0.86 31.93 -6.11
CA PRO A 187 -0.12 31.83 -7.36
C PRO A 187 -1.00 32.29 -8.51
N GLU A 188 -0.57 33.33 -9.22
CA GLU A 188 -1.25 33.76 -10.44
C GLU A 188 -1.08 32.67 -11.49
N MET A 189 -2.19 32.01 -11.83
CA MET A 189 -2.20 31.04 -12.92
C MET A 189 -1.97 31.79 -14.24
N ILE A 190 -0.73 31.76 -14.73
CA ILE A 190 -0.43 32.15 -16.11
C ILE A 190 -1.29 31.27 -17.01
N ARG A 191 -2.34 31.86 -17.59
CA ARG A 191 -3.24 31.19 -18.53
C ARG A 191 -2.43 30.76 -19.74
N LEU A 192 -2.00 29.51 -19.75
CA LEU A 192 -1.40 28.87 -20.92
C LEU A 192 -2.38 29.08 -22.09
N LYS A 193 -1.91 29.72 -23.17
CA LYS A 193 -2.71 30.04 -24.38
C LYS A 193 -3.28 28.80 -25.10
N ASN A 194 -3.07 27.60 -24.55
CA ASN A 194 -3.60 26.32 -25.03
C ASN A 194 -4.65 25.68 -24.08
N ALA A 195 -5.13 26.40 -23.06
CA ALA A 195 -6.33 26.01 -22.33
C ALA A 195 -7.55 26.20 -23.24
N ARG A 196 -7.88 25.16 -24.00
CA ARG A 196 -9.12 25.09 -24.78
C ARG A 196 -10.30 25.30 -23.83
N ARG A 197 -11.09 26.31 -24.18
CA ARG A 197 -12.42 26.65 -23.70
C ARG A 197 -13.15 25.42 -23.14
N SER A 198 -13.43 25.46 -21.83
CA SER A 198 -14.59 24.76 -21.27
C SER A 198 -15.41 25.80 -20.54
N SER A 199 -16.13 26.60 -21.32
CA SER A 199 -17.35 27.23 -20.86
C SER A 199 -18.50 26.59 -21.63
N ASP A 200 -19.54 26.27 -20.88
CA ASP A 200 -20.92 26.11 -21.34
C ASP A 200 -21.32 24.76 -21.96
N GLY A 201 -22.12 24.02 -21.18
CA GLY A 201 -23.46 23.59 -21.60
C GLY A 201 -23.60 22.57 -22.74
N TYR A 202 -24.31 21.48 -22.40
CA TYR A 202 -25.06 20.60 -23.29
C TYR A 202 -24.31 19.58 -24.17
N ALA A 203 -24.55 18.31 -23.81
CA ALA A 203 -24.83 17.19 -24.70
C ALA A 203 -24.07 17.13 -26.04
N ALA A 204 -23.01 16.31 -26.07
CA ALA A 204 -22.67 15.54 -27.27
C ALA A 204 -21.89 14.29 -26.88
N THR A 205 -22.56 13.16 -27.06
CA THR A 205 -21.97 11.86 -27.41
C THR A 205 -20.78 12.01 -28.35
N ASN A 206 -19.79 11.11 -28.19
CA ASN A 206 -18.56 10.95 -29.00
C ASN A 206 -17.31 11.58 -28.38
N ILE A 207 -16.75 10.84 -27.42
CA ILE A 207 -15.34 10.87 -27.06
C ILE A 207 -14.55 10.41 -28.29
N GLY A 208 -14.06 11.40 -29.05
CA GLY A 208 -13.33 11.22 -30.30
C GLY A 208 -12.25 12.30 -30.43
N GLY A 209 -11.40 12.42 -29.42
CA GLY A 209 -10.09 13.05 -29.57
C GLY A 209 -9.19 12.14 -30.40
N LYS A 210 -8.33 12.69 -31.25
CA LYS A 210 -7.49 11.97 -32.24
C LYS A 210 -6.45 10.96 -31.65
N ARG A 211 -6.64 10.50 -30.42
CA ARG A 211 -5.93 9.41 -29.72
C ARG A 211 -6.87 8.36 -29.09
N ASP A 212 -8.20 8.52 -29.16
CA ASP A 212 -9.22 7.63 -28.57
C ASP A 212 -9.39 6.27 -29.29
N GLY A 213 -8.63 6.02 -30.37
CA GLY A 213 -8.61 4.75 -31.08
C GLY A 213 -7.52 3.77 -30.65
N VAL A 214 -6.58 4.18 -29.79
CA VAL A 214 -5.45 3.32 -29.40
C VAL A 214 -5.79 2.61 -28.09
N ILE A 215 -6.57 1.53 -28.21
CA ILE A 215 -6.82 0.59 -27.11
C ILE A 215 -5.50 -0.10 -26.78
N SER A 216 -5.09 -0.08 -25.50
CA SER A 216 -3.90 -0.81 -25.03
C SER A 216 -3.98 -2.29 -25.42
N MET A 217 -2.86 -2.92 -25.81
CA MET A 217 -2.83 -4.34 -26.19
C MET A 217 -3.44 -5.26 -25.13
N ALA A 218 -3.25 -4.94 -23.84
CA ALA A 218 -3.85 -5.68 -22.73
C ALA A 218 -5.40 -5.51 -22.68
N GLN A 219 -5.89 -4.31 -22.97
CA GLN A 219 -7.33 -4.02 -23.02
C GLN A 219 -7.98 -4.68 -24.25
N LYS A 220 -7.27 -4.72 -25.38
CA LYS A 220 -7.69 -5.43 -26.60
C LYS A 220 -7.85 -6.94 -26.33
N GLN A 221 -6.90 -7.56 -25.64
CA GLN A 221 -6.99 -8.97 -25.23
C GLN A 221 -8.18 -9.25 -24.29
N MET A 222 -8.47 -8.35 -23.33
CA MET A 222 -9.65 -8.51 -22.48
C MET A 222 -10.96 -8.42 -23.26
N MET A 223 -11.06 -7.46 -24.18
CA MET A 223 -12.24 -7.30 -25.05
C MET A 223 -12.41 -8.50 -26.01
N GLU A 224 -11.32 -9.06 -26.52
CA GLU A 224 -11.34 -10.26 -27.36
C GLU A 224 -11.83 -11.49 -26.57
N ALA A 225 -11.37 -11.68 -25.32
CA ALA A 225 -11.84 -12.76 -24.46
C ALA A 225 -13.34 -12.61 -24.10
N GLU A 226 -13.82 -11.39 -23.89
CA GLU A 226 -15.26 -11.12 -23.67
C GLU A 226 -16.09 -11.37 -24.93
N ARG A 227 -15.56 -10.99 -26.10
CA ARG A 227 -16.19 -11.26 -27.40
C ARG A 227 -16.33 -12.76 -27.66
N GLU A 228 -15.29 -13.55 -27.39
CA GLU A 228 -15.33 -15.01 -27.53
C GLU A 228 -16.37 -15.65 -26.60
N LYS A 229 -16.45 -15.20 -25.34
CA LYS A 229 -17.48 -15.65 -24.40
C LYS A 229 -18.90 -15.33 -24.87
N ALA A 230 -19.11 -14.12 -25.40
CA ALA A 230 -20.41 -13.72 -25.94
C ALA A 230 -20.81 -14.56 -27.17
N ILE A 231 -19.87 -14.81 -28.08
CA ILE A 231 -20.09 -15.68 -29.24
C ILE A 231 -20.39 -17.11 -28.81
N ALA A 232 -19.65 -17.65 -27.84
CA ALA A 232 -19.89 -18.99 -27.31
C ALA A 232 -21.29 -19.11 -26.69
N ARG A 233 -21.70 -18.14 -25.87
CA ARG A 233 -23.04 -18.09 -25.29
C ARG A 233 -24.13 -17.98 -26.35
N TYR A 234 -23.92 -17.15 -27.38
CA TYR A 234 -24.86 -17.01 -28.48
C TYR A 234 -24.97 -18.30 -29.30
N ARG A 235 -23.85 -19.00 -29.55
CA ARG A 235 -23.85 -20.30 -30.22
C ARG A 235 -24.60 -21.35 -29.39
N GLN A 236 -24.41 -21.38 -28.07
CA GLN A 236 -25.15 -22.26 -27.17
C GLN A 236 -26.65 -21.95 -27.20
N LEU A 237 -27.05 -20.68 -27.09
CA LEU A 237 -28.44 -20.26 -27.18
C LEU A 237 -29.07 -20.60 -28.53
N LYS A 238 -28.33 -20.43 -29.63
CA LYS A 238 -28.81 -20.79 -30.96
C LYS A 238 -28.90 -22.31 -31.16
N ALA A 239 -27.99 -23.08 -30.59
CA ALA A 239 -28.05 -24.53 -30.58
C ALA A 239 -29.21 -25.06 -29.72
N ALA A 240 -29.43 -24.46 -28.54
CA ALA A 240 -30.60 -24.73 -27.70
C ALA A 240 -31.89 -24.40 -28.45
N LYS A 241 -32.00 -23.19 -29.04
CA LYS A 241 -33.17 -22.79 -29.84
C LYS A 241 -33.42 -23.68 -31.06
N ARG A 242 -32.39 -24.30 -31.64
CA ARG A 242 -32.55 -25.29 -32.72
C ARG A 242 -32.97 -26.67 -32.21
N LYS A 243 -32.57 -27.05 -31.00
CA LYS A 243 -33.01 -28.29 -30.33
C LYS A 243 -34.43 -28.17 -29.79
N ASP A 244 -34.78 -27.00 -29.27
CA ASP A 244 -36.09 -26.69 -28.69
C ASP A 244 -37.09 -26.22 -29.75
N GLY A 245 -36.61 -25.81 -30.93
CA GLY A 245 -37.39 -25.23 -32.04
C GLY A 245 -37.69 -26.18 -33.20
N ASP A 246 -37.70 -27.49 -32.95
CA ASP A 246 -38.39 -28.49 -33.80
C ASP A 246 -39.79 -28.82 -33.22
N ILE A 247 -40.31 -27.96 -32.35
CA ILE A 247 -41.67 -28.01 -31.80
C ILE A 247 -42.24 -26.58 -31.84
N GLY A 248 -42.80 -26.18 -32.99
CA GLY A 248 -43.57 -24.94 -33.08
C GLY A 248 -43.33 -24.16 -34.36
N GLY A 249 -43.74 -24.74 -35.48
CA GLY A 249 -43.69 -24.09 -36.79
C GLY A 249 -44.60 -24.72 -37.85
N ASP A 250 -45.74 -25.31 -37.46
CA ASP A 250 -46.89 -25.49 -38.36
C ASP A 250 -47.98 -24.50 -37.91
N ASN A 251 -48.14 -23.43 -38.69
CA ASN A 251 -49.38 -22.69 -39.00
C ASN A 251 -49.05 -21.52 -39.91
#